data_AF-A0A9E4LR61-F1
#
_entry.id   AF-A0A9E4LR61-F1
#
_cell.length_a   1.000
_cell.length_b   1.000
_cell.length_c   1.000
_cell.angle_alpha   90.00
_cell.angle_beta   90.00
_cell.angle_gamma   90.00
#
_symmetry.space_group_name_H-M   'P 1'
#
loop_
_entity.id
_entity.type
_entity.pdbx_description
1 polymer ?
#
loop_
_entity_poly.entity_id
_entity_poly.type
_entity_poly.pdbx_seq_one_letter_code
_entity_poly.pdbx_strand_id
1 'polypeptide(L)'
;GYYLDYAVGTISYTALFLCLGVGFQESLLGEWSLVLGLTGAASAFAATFVVIGIDHHNGGIAMGYPSFAGFELQDGIYLIVPIAWFGWLMPFFAAASIATSCYLLWTTWLLLQERRQNAGYRANLRSSHVPRVSGSANKQRQ
;
A
#
# COMPACT_ATOMS: atom_id res chain seq x y z
N GLY A 1 -3.67 7.82 -16.64
CA GLY A 1 -3.92 6.40 -16.41
C GLY A 1 -3.71 6.05 -14.96
N TYR A 2 -2.45 5.99 -14.53
CA TYR A 2 -1.99 5.56 -13.20
C TYR A 2 -2.90 5.88 -12.00
N TYR A 3 -3.11 7.16 -11.65
CA TYR A 3 -3.91 7.52 -10.48
C TYR A 3 -5.39 7.14 -10.60
N LEU A 4 -5.94 7.16 -11.82
CA LEU A 4 -7.32 6.75 -12.08
C LEU A 4 -7.45 5.25 -11.84
N ASP A 5 -6.45 4.47 -12.25
CA ASP A 5 -6.40 3.02 -12.07
C ASP A 5 -6.39 2.64 -10.57
N TYR A 6 -5.53 3.31 -9.78
CA TYR A 6 -5.53 3.15 -8.33
C TYR A 6 -6.87 3.50 -7.69
N ALA A 7 -7.49 4.61 -8.12
CA ALA A 7 -8.76 5.04 -7.57
C ALA A 7 -9.87 4.05 -7.90
N VAL A 8 -9.98 3.63 -9.16
CA VAL A 8 -10.99 2.66 -9.62
C VAL A 8 -10.77 1.32 -8.94
N GLY A 9 -9.56 0.78 -8.94
CA GLY A 9 -9.23 -0.48 -8.27
C GLY A 9 -9.58 -0.45 -6.79
N THR A 10 -9.19 0.62 -6.08
CA THR A 10 -9.48 0.76 -4.65
C THR A 10 -10.98 0.83 -4.37
N ILE A 11 -11.74 1.61 -5.15
CA ILE A 11 -13.20 1.71 -5.00
C ILE A 11 -13.84 0.36 -5.29
N SER A 12 -13.43 -0.33 -6.35
CA SER A 12 -13.93 -1.65 -6.71
C SER A 12 -13.70 -2.67 -5.61
N TYR A 13 -12.47 -2.78 -5.06
CA TYR A 13 -12.19 -3.71 -3.97
C TYR A 13 -12.92 -3.33 -2.67
N THR A 14 -13.02 -2.04 -2.35
CA THR A 14 -13.77 -1.56 -1.17
C THR A 14 -15.24 -1.93 -1.29
N ALA A 15 -15.88 -1.65 -2.42
CA ALA A 15 -17.27 -2.00 -2.67
C ALA A 15 -17.48 -3.51 -2.61
N LEU A 16 -16.54 -4.29 -3.18
CA LEU A 16 -16.59 -5.75 -3.16
C LEU A 16 -16.57 -6.31 -1.73
N PHE A 17 -15.64 -5.86 -0.89
CA PHE A 17 -15.57 -6.32 0.51
C PHE A 17 -16.83 -5.96 1.29
N LEU A 18 -17.40 -4.78 1.07
CA LEU A 18 -18.64 -4.37 1.73
C LEU A 18 -19.84 -5.20 1.26
N CYS A 19 -19.99 -5.39 -0.06
CA CYS A 19 -21.08 -6.19 -0.62
C CYS A 19 -21.00 -7.65 -0.18
N LEU A 20 -19.81 -8.26 -0.18
CA LEU A 20 -19.63 -9.62 0.32
C LEU A 20 -19.84 -9.72 1.83
N GLY A 21 -19.37 -8.73 2.60
CA GLY A 21 -19.60 -8.67 4.04
C GLY A 21 -21.09 -8.64 4.39
N VAL A 22 -21.89 -7.83 3.68
CA VAL A 22 -23.36 -7.83 3.84
C VAL A 22 -23.98 -9.14 3.33
N GLY A 23 -23.53 -9.65 2.18
CA GLY A 23 -24.08 -10.86 1.56
C GLY A 23 -23.85 -12.14 2.37
N PHE A 24 -22.83 -12.18 3.21
CA PHE A 24 -22.50 -13.34 4.06
C PHE A 24 -22.99 -13.25 5.50
N GLN A 25 -23.85 -12.28 5.83
CA GLN A 25 -24.43 -12.15 7.18
C GLN A 25 -25.20 -13.39 7.63
N GLU A 26 -25.96 -14.02 6.74
CA GLU A 26 -26.72 -15.25 7.07
C GLU A 26 -25.89 -16.53 6.91
N SER A 27 -24.59 -16.42 6.62
CA SER A 27 -23.70 -17.56 6.44
C SER A 27 -23.10 -18.06 7.76
N LEU A 28 -22.21 -19.06 7.69
CA LEU A 28 -21.44 -19.54 8.84
C LEU A 28 -20.59 -18.47 9.53
N LEU A 29 -20.26 -17.38 8.83
CA LEU A 29 -19.53 -16.24 9.42
C LEU A 29 -20.43 -15.39 10.33
N GLY A 30 -21.74 -15.38 10.12
CA GLY A 30 -22.66 -14.54 10.88
C GLY A 30 -22.25 -13.07 10.85
N GLU A 31 -22.32 -12.41 12.01
CA GLU A 31 -21.87 -11.03 12.23
C GLU A 31 -20.38 -10.79 11.94
N TRP A 32 -19.53 -11.82 11.98
CA TRP A 32 -18.11 -11.67 11.64
C TRP A 32 -17.89 -11.32 10.16
N SER A 33 -18.86 -11.63 9.29
CA SER A 33 -18.82 -11.21 7.89
C SER A 33 -18.75 -9.69 7.73
N LEU A 34 -19.51 -8.95 8.54
CA LEU A 34 -19.47 -7.48 8.56
C LEU A 34 -18.11 -6.97 9.03
N VAL A 35 -17.58 -7.55 10.10
CA VAL A 35 -16.26 -7.16 10.65
C VAL A 35 -15.17 -7.41 9.61
N LEU A 36 -15.17 -8.57 8.95
CA LEU A 36 -14.22 -8.91 7.90
C LEU A 36 -14.39 -8.04 6.65
N GLY A 37 -15.62 -7.69 6.29
CA GLY A 37 -15.91 -6.82 5.16
C GLY A 37 -15.43 -5.39 5.42
N LEU A 38 -15.75 -4.83 6.58
CA LEU A 38 -15.29 -3.50 6.98
C LEU A 38 -13.77 -3.45 7.14
N THR A 39 -13.17 -4.46 7.77
CA THR A 39 -11.73 -4.52 7.98
C THR A 39 -10.99 -4.67 6.65
N GLY A 40 -11.47 -5.54 5.75
CA GLY A 40 -10.90 -5.71 4.41
C GLY A 40 -11.03 -4.44 3.57
N ALA A 41 -12.20 -3.80 3.57
CA ALA A 41 -12.45 -2.54 2.88
C ALA A 41 -11.57 -1.40 3.40
N ALA A 42 -11.52 -1.20 4.73
CA ALA A 42 -10.67 -0.18 5.35
C ALA A 42 -9.19 -0.43 5.09
N SER A 43 -8.76 -1.70 5.12
CA SER A 43 -7.37 -2.08 4.85
C SER A 43 -6.97 -1.80 3.41
N ALA A 44 -7.81 -2.20 2.45
CA ALA A 44 -7.59 -1.94 1.02
C ALA A 44 -7.52 -0.44 0.74
N PHE A 45 -8.45 0.33 1.29
CA PHE A 45 -8.48 1.78 1.14
C PHE A 45 -7.22 2.44 1.71
N ALA A 46 -6.86 2.12 2.96
CA ALA A 46 -5.68 2.68 3.62
C ALA A 46 -4.37 2.29 2.93
N ALA A 47 -4.25 1.04 2.45
CA ALA A 47 -3.04 0.55 1.80
C ALA A 47 -2.72 1.34 0.53
N THR A 48 -3.74 1.71 -0.24
CA THR A 48 -3.56 2.57 -1.43
C THR A 48 -2.93 3.91 -1.08
N PHE A 49 -3.34 4.58 0.00
CA PHE A 49 -2.71 5.83 0.42
C PHE A 49 -1.25 5.65 0.82
N VAL A 50 -0.93 4.54 1.49
CA VAL A 50 0.44 4.21 1.89
C VAL A 50 1.31 3.99 0.64
N VAL A 51 0.83 3.20 -0.32
CA VAL A 51 1.56 2.90 -1.57
C VAL A 51 1.78 4.17 -2.40
N ILE A 52 0.74 4.98 -2.62
CA ILE A 52 0.87 6.27 -3.32
C ILE A 52 1.86 7.19 -2.60
N GLY A 53 1.85 7.18 -1.27
CA GLY A 53 2.80 7.95 -0.46
C GLY A 53 4.25 7.53 -0.65
N ILE A 54 4.52 6.23 -0.72
CA ILE A 54 5.86 5.67 -1.00
C ILE A 54 6.30 6.06 -2.43
N ASP A 55 5.44 5.88 -3.42
CA ASP A 55 5.74 6.18 -4.82
C ASP A 55 6.10 7.66 -5.04
N HIS A 56 5.38 8.56 -4.36
CA HIS A 56 5.67 10.00 -4.44
C HIS A 56 7.05 10.33 -3.87
N HIS A 57 7.49 9.61 -2.83
CA HIS A 57 8.81 9.78 -2.23
C HIS A 57 9.95 9.19 -3.08
N ASN A 58 9.68 8.12 -3.84
CA ASN A 58 10.66 7.46 -4.70
C ASN A 58 10.77 8.08 -6.11
N GLY A 59 10.30 9.33 -6.28
CA GLY A 59 10.46 10.08 -7.52
C GLY A 59 9.53 9.62 -8.65
N GLY A 60 8.41 8.98 -8.33
CA GLY A 60 7.47 8.48 -9.33
C GLY A 60 7.94 7.21 -10.05
N ILE A 61 9.05 6.60 -9.61
CA ILE A 61 9.32 5.20 -9.90
C ILE A 61 8.28 4.43 -9.09
N ALA A 62 7.14 4.13 -9.72
CA ALA A 62 6.12 3.29 -9.12
C ALA A 62 6.80 2.04 -8.58
N MET A 63 6.56 1.70 -7.31
CA MET A 63 6.67 0.32 -6.86
C MET A 63 5.72 -0.46 -7.75
N GLY A 64 6.22 -0.92 -8.90
CA GLY A 64 5.42 -1.59 -9.91
C GLY A 64 4.57 -2.64 -9.22
N TYR A 65 3.28 -2.67 -9.53
CA TYR A 65 2.34 -3.59 -8.91
C TYR A 65 3.00 -4.97 -8.83
N PRO A 66 3.02 -5.62 -7.64
CA PRO A 66 3.68 -6.89 -7.50
C PRO A 66 3.06 -7.86 -8.50
N SER A 67 3.81 -8.18 -9.54
CA SER A 67 3.39 -9.09 -10.58
C SER A 67 4.02 -10.44 -10.29
N PHE A 68 3.19 -11.48 -10.30
CA PHE A 68 3.66 -12.85 -10.15
C PHE A 68 3.26 -13.61 -11.41
N ALA A 69 4.25 -14.10 -12.16
CA ALA A 69 4.04 -14.82 -13.42
C ALA A 69 3.21 -14.06 -14.48
N GLY A 70 3.24 -12.71 -14.47
CA GLY A 70 2.45 -11.87 -15.37
C GLY A 70 1.02 -11.57 -14.90
N PHE A 71 0.66 -12.01 -13.69
CA PHE A 71 -0.59 -11.65 -13.03
C PHE A 71 -0.38 -10.38 -12.21
N GLU A 72 -1.15 -9.33 -12.49
CA GLU A 72 -1.09 -8.09 -11.73
C GLU A 72 -2.07 -8.13 -10.55
N LEU A 73 -1.79 -7.38 -9.49
CA LEU A 73 -2.68 -7.34 -8.32
C LEU A 73 -4.11 -6.90 -8.68
N GLN A 74 -4.25 -6.08 -9.71
CA GLN A 74 -5.53 -5.64 -10.24
C GLN A 74 -6.35 -6.76 -10.90
N ASP A 75 -5.68 -7.79 -11.43
CA ASP A 75 -6.33 -8.93 -12.08
C ASP A 75 -7.05 -9.85 -11.08
N GLY A 76 -6.84 -9.63 -9.77
CA GLY A 76 -7.52 -10.35 -8.70
C GLY A 76 -9.05 -10.30 -8.81
N ILE A 77 -9.62 -9.24 -9.39
CA ILE A 77 -11.07 -9.14 -9.62
C ILE A 77 -11.58 -10.18 -10.62
N TYR A 78 -10.76 -10.59 -11.59
CA TYR A 78 -11.13 -11.62 -12.57
C TYR A 78 -11.21 -13.01 -11.94
N LEU A 79 -10.48 -13.26 -10.84
CA LEU A 79 -10.52 -14.52 -10.10
C LEU A 79 -11.86 -14.73 -9.39
N ILE A 80 -12.62 -13.66 -9.15
CA ILE A 80 -13.86 -13.71 -8.39
C ILE A 80 -14.95 -14.48 -9.15
N VAL A 81 -15.01 -14.34 -10.47
CA VAL A 81 -16.00 -15.01 -11.31
C VAL A 81 -15.89 -16.55 -11.23
N PRO A 82 -14.74 -17.19 -11.49
CA PRO A 82 -14.62 -18.64 -11.36
C PRO A 82 -14.84 -19.09 -9.91
N ILE A 83 -14.33 -18.36 -8.91
CA ILE A 83 -14.54 -18.70 -7.49
C ILE A 83 -16.02 -18.68 -7.12
N ALA A 84 -16.78 -17.71 -7.65
CA ALA A 84 -18.22 -17.60 -7.44
C ALA A 84 -18.96 -18.83 -8.00
N TRP A 85 -18.59 -19.29 -9.20
CA TRP A 85 -19.20 -20.48 -9.81
C TRP A 85 -18.98 -21.76 -8.99
N PHE A 86 -17.84 -21.90 -8.32
CA PHE A 86 -17.56 -23.04 -7.44
C PHE A 86 -18.17 -22.90 -6.03
N GLY A 87 -18.87 -21.81 -5.72
CA GLY A 87 -19.44 -21.55 -4.40
C GLY A 87 -18.37 -21.29 -3.32
N TRP A 88 -17.14 -20.99 -3.72
CA TRP A 88 -16.00 -20.76 -2.81
C TRP A 88 -15.84 -19.30 -2.40
N LEU A 89 -16.87 -18.50 -2.62
CA LEU A 89 -16.85 -17.07 -2.42
C LEU A 89 -16.66 -16.70 -0.93
N MET A 90 -17.21 -17.50 -0.01
CA MET A 90 -17.08 -17.30 1.43
C MET A 90 -15.65 -17.54 1.97
N PRO A 91 -15.00 -18.70 1.71
CA PRO A 91 -13.60 -18.89 2.12
C PRO A 91 -12.65 -17.92 1.40
N PHE A 92 -12.92 -17.59 0.14
CA PHE A 92 -12.15 -16.57 -0.58
C PHE A 92 -12.26 -15.20 0.08
N PHE A 93 -13.48 -14.76 0.44
CA PHE A 93 -13.71 -13.50 1.13
C PHE A 93 -12.94 -13.42 2.44
N ALA A 94 -13.03 -14.46 3.29
CA ALA A 94 -12.31 -14.51 4.55
C ALA A 94 -10.78 -14.43 4.34
N ALA A 95 -10.25 -15.22 3.41
CA ALA A 95 -8.82 -15.20 3.09
C ALA A 95 -8.37 -13.86 2.51
N ALA A 96 -9.17 -13.27 1.61
CA ALA A 96 -8.89 -11.98 0.99
C ALA A 96 -8.86 -10.86 2.03
N SER A 97 -9.83 -10.81 2.96
CA SER A 97 -9.86 -9.80 4.02
C SER A 97 -8.63 -9.88 4.94
N ILE A 98 -8.20 -11.09 5.29
CA ILE A 98 -6.98 -11.29 6.09
C ILE A 98 -5.75 -10.83 5.29
N ALA A 99 -5.66 -11.24 4.02
CA ALA A 99 -4.54 -10.90 3.16
C ALA A 99 -4.40 -9.37 2.98
N THR A 100 -5.50 -8.64 2.75
CA THR A 100 -5.45 -7.17 2.65
C THR A 100 -5.02 -6.51 3.94
N SER A 101 -5.47 -6.98 5.10
CA SER A 101 -5.00 -6.46 6.39
C SER A 101 -3.51 -6.71 6.63
N CYS A 102 -3.02 -7.92 6.33
CA CYS A 102 -1.60 -8.22 6.40
C CYS A 102 -0.79 -7.34 5.43
N TYR A 103 -1.30 -7.11 4.22
CA TYR A 103 -0.66 -6.25 3.22
C TYR A 103 -0.57 -4.80 3.68
N LEU A 104 -1.63 -4.25 4.30
CA LEU A 104 -1.59 -2.91 4.90
C LEU A 104 -0.49 -2.82 5.98
N LEU A 105 -0.43 -3.79 6.88
CA LEU A 105 0.57 -3.79 7.96
C LEU A 105 1.99 -3.86 7.38
N TRP A 106 2.21 -4.72 6.39
CA TRP A 106 3.49 -4.87 5.71
C TRP A 106 3.92 -3.59 4.98
N THR A 107 3.04 -2.99 4.17
CA THR A 107 3.34 -1.76 3.42
C THR A 107 3.57 -0.57 4.36
N THR A 108 2.80 -0.47 5.45
CA THR A 108 3.02 0.55 6.47
C THR A 108 4.37 0.36 7.17
N TRP A 109 4.75 -0.88 7.47
CA TRP A 109 6.05 -1.19 8.04
C TRP A 109 7.20 -0.77 7.12
N LEU A 110 7.10 -1.04 5.81
CA LEU A 110 8.09 -0.62 4.82
C LEU A 110 8.24 0.90 4.78
N LEU A 111 7.13 1.65 4.76
CA LEU A 111 7.17 3.12 4.81
C LEU A 111 7.86 3.64 6.08
N LEU A 112 7.59 3.01 7.23
CA LEU A 112 8.23 3.38 8.49
C LEU A 112 9.74 3.07 8.48
N GLN A 113 10.15 1.97 7.85
CA GLN A 113 11.56 1.61 7.69
C GLN A 113 12.31 2.62 6.83
N GLU A 114 11.75 3.02 5.68
CA GLU A 114 12.34 4.05 4.80
C GLU A 114 12.49 5.39 5.52
N ARG A 115 11.45 5.81 6.28
CA ARG A 115 11.51 7.05 7.08
C ARG A 115 12.63 7.03 8.11
N ARG A 116 12.86 5.88 8.76
CA ARG A 116 13.97 5.71 9.71
C ARG A 116 15.33 5.84 9.04
N GLN A 117 15.53 5.20 7.88
CA GLN A 117 16.79 5.26 7.13
C GLN A 117 17.07 6.68 6.61
N ASN A 118 16.06 7.34 6.05
CA ASN A 118 16.18 8.71 5.53
C ASN A 118 16.49 9.72 6.63
N ALA A 119 15.90 9.58 7.83
CA ALA A 119 16.20 10.43 8.97
C ALA A 119 17.69 10.31 9.40
N GLY A 120 18.22 9.08 9.45
CA GLY A 120 19.62 8.82 9.76
C GLY A 120 20.58 9.40 8.72
N TYR A 121 20.28 9.24 7.43
CA TYR A 121 21.10 9.79 6.35
C TYR A 121 21.15 11.33 6.38
N ARG A 122 20.00 12.00 6.57
CA ARG A 122 19.94 13.47 6.67
C ARG A 122 20.69 14.01 7.90
N ALA A 123 20.67 13.29 9.02
CA ALA A 123 21.45 13.65 10.20
C ALA A 123 22.96 13.60 9.94
N ASN A 124 23.44 12.57 9.23
CA ASN A 124 24.84 12.42 8.83
C ASN A 124 25.30 13.48 7.80
N LEU A 125 24.44 13.88 6.85
CA LEU A 125 24.76 14.98 5.93
C LEU A 125 24.87 16.33 6.64
N ARG A 126 24.05 16.56 7.67
CA ARG A 126 24.08 17.81 8.44
C ARG A 126 25.32 17.92 9.33
N SER A 127 25.84 16.80 9.83
CA SER A 127 27.09 16.78 10.62
C SER A 127 28.36 16.84 9.75
N SER A 128 28.29 16.43 8.48
CA SER A 128 29.40 16.48 7.53
C SER A 128 29.52 17.78 6.74
N HIS A 129 28.56 18.72 6.88
CA HIS A 129 28.78 20.13 6.53
C HIS A 129 29.71 20.78 7.57
N VAL A 130 31.01 20.52 7.40
CA VAL A 130 32.10 21.30 7.96
C VAL A 130 31.85 22.77 7.62
N PRO A 131 31.93 23.72 8.57
CA PRO A 131 31.82 25.13 8.24
C PRO A 131 32.87 25.43 7.18
N ARG A 132 32.44 25.98 6.04
CA ARG A 132 33.34 26.47 5.00
C ARG A 132 34.34 27.40 5.68
N VAL A 133 35.57 26.92 5.89
CA VAL A 133 36.65 27.74 6.44
C VAL A 133 36.77 28.90 5.47
N SER A 134 36.33 30.07 5.93
CA SER A 134 36.53 31.33 5.24
C SER A 134 38.03 31.56 5.22
N GLY A 135 38.68 31.07 4.16
CA GLY A 135 40.08 31.31 3.89
C GLY A 135 40.25 32.79 3.62
N SER A 136 40.61 33.55 4.65
CA SER A 136 41.30 34.81 4.48
C SER A 136 42.68 34.49 3.89
N ALA A 137 42.87 34.78 2.61
CA ALA A 137 44.21 34.92 2.07
C ALA A 137 44.20 35.81 0.83
N ASN A 138 44.95 36.90 0.98
CA ASN A 138 45.78 37.50 -0.05
C ASN A 138 45.23 38.71 -0.81
N LYS A 139 45.30 39.88 -0.14
CA LYS A 139 45.63 41.13 -0.82
C LYS A 139 46.77 41.83 -0.08
N GLN A 140 47.93 41.18 -0.07
CA GLN A 140 49.22 41.86 0.04
C GLN A 140 50.02 41.51 -1.22
N ARG A 141 49.97 42.39 -2.22
CA ARG A 141 51.07 42.67 -3.14
C ARG A 141 50.67 43.81 -4.09
N GLN A 142 51.43 44.89 -3.90
CA GLN A 142 51.80 45.95 -4.85
C GLN A 142 50.74 46.99 -5.20
#